data_AF-A0A945J2L3-F1
#
_entry.id   AF-A0A945J2L3-F1
#
_cell.length_a   1.000
_cell.length_b   1.000
_cell.length_c   1.000
_cell.angle_alpha   90.00
_cell.angle_beta   90.00
_cell.angle_gamma   90.00
#
_symmetry.space_group_name_H-M   'P 1'
#
loop_
_entity.id
_entity.type
_entity.pdbx_description
1 polymer ?
#
loop_
_entity_poly.entity_id
_entity_poly.type
_entity_poly.pdbx_seq_one_letter_code
_entity_poly.pdbx_strand_id
1 'polypeptide(L)'
;MPVISIIGPKGGIGKTTLSINTAAALTSSLGKSLTHDSVCLFDLDLRLPTISSILESHPQKTFYDLFETLANKTYQIDFLQSIYRVLTIFQAYLDKEIKRDNLQLEKGLALYKTLNIDLFHFSEYSFGNHLHELFLERGQIYTVGQIRTLRPLLKKINLGEFKKILKQHEENSRPTPDEYINYIEEFKFSLLGGEVPILGKRSHRKRINEPAFLLLFLEFINELTKRFDYVILDTPAGGVNHLSSLMNSIDQILFIFDMSNNIAVNGSIDALHSFIDYYEDFYQDYKQGRLTGMDKAYVNRLIASKGEEAVSEILANKKFGIIFNRCQHPKEISNCLDQLREYLDTLDRYETYKDRIHMIGMVPHHKIINITNNRGTLFYDKDSALSNCINLIAENIISENKFCPTLSSSNSDILQFLQKNGKGNWLGSFKRIASSLS
;
A
#
# COMPACT_ATOMS: atom_id res chain seq x y z
N MET A 1 13.12 6.67 6.45
CA MET A 1 12.02 5.69 6.40
C MET A 1 11.53 5.56 4.96
N PRO A 2 12.06 4.61 4.18
CA PRO A 2 11.48 4.24 2.89
C PRO A 2 10.37 3.17 3.05
N VAL A 3 9.23 3.43 2.40
CA VAL A 3 8.23 2.44 2.05
C VAL A 3 8.53 1.96 0.63
N ILE A 4 8.88 0.69 0.50
CA ILE A 4 9.26 0.03 -0.76
C ILE A 4 8.12 -0.87 -1.22
N SER A 5 7.68 -0.72 -2.46
CA SER A 5 6.68 -1.61 -3.07
C SER A 5 7.29 -2.51 -4.12
N ILE A 6 7.07 -3.83 -4.00
CA ILE A 6 7.55 -4.82 -4.96
C ILE A 6 6.39 -5.24 -5.86
N ILE A 7 6.48 -4.89 -7.15
CA ILE A 7 5.39 -5.02 -8.12
C ILE A 7 5.84 -5.78 -9.37
N GLY A 8 4.86 -6.24 -10.16
CA GLY A 8 5.11 -6.80 -11.49
C GLY A 8 3.87 -7.41 -12.12
N PRO A 9 3.96 -7.82 -13.40
CA PRO A 9 2.81 -8.02 -14.27
C PRO A 9 1.82 -9.09 -13.85
N LYS A 10 2.29 -10.20 -13.28
CA LYS A 10 1.51 -11.44 -13.14
C LYS A 10 1.82 -12.18 -11.84
N GLY A 11 0.95 -13.14 -11.49
CA GLY A 11 1.22 -14.08 -10.41
C GLY A 11 2.42 -14.97 -10.71
N GLY A 12 3.10 -15.46 -9.68
CA GLY A 12 4.17 -16.45 -9.85
C GLY A 12 5.48 -15.95 -10.48
N ILE A 13 5.72 -14.64 -10.59
CA ILE A 13 7.04 -14.07 -10.99
C ILE A 13 8.05 -14.01 -9.84
N GLY A 14 7.67 -14.42 -8.63
CA GLY A 14 8.54 -14.39 -7.45
C GLY A 14 8.51 -13.09 -6.64
N LYS A 15 7.42 -12.30 -6.71
CA LYS A 15 7.25 -11.08 -5.88
C LYS A 15 7.45 -11.39 -4.40
N THR A 16 6.58 -12.23 -3.85
CA THR A 16 6.62 -12.71 -2.46
C THR A 16 7.98 -13.28 -2.06
N THR A 17 8.58 -14.12 -2.90
CA THR A 17 9.93 -14.66 -2.67
C THR A 17 10.96 -13.54 -2.54
N LEU A 18 10.95 -12.54 -3.44
CA LEU A 18 11.88 -11.42 -3.38
C LEU A 18 11.58 -10.49 -2.20
N SER A 19 10.31 -10.24 -1.87
CA SER A 19 9.87 -9.45 -0.72
C SER A 19 10.39 -10.02 0.60
N ILE A 20 10.20 -11.32 0.83
CA ILE A 20 10.70 -12.03 2.03
C ILE A 20 12.23 -11.98 2.13
N ASN A 21 12.95 -12.33 1.05
CA ASN A 21 14.41 -12.38 1.12
C ASN A 21 15.02 -10.96 1.22
N THR A 22 14.39 -9.95 0.64
CA THR A 22 14.81 -8.54 0.78
C THR A 22 14.62 -8.04 2.21
N ALA A 23 13.53 -8.43 2.90
CA ALA A 23 13.34 -8.12 4.32
C ALA A 23 14.48 -8.68 5.18
N ALA A 24 14.85 -9.95 4.96
CA ALA A 24 15.98 -10.59 5.65
C ALA A 24 17.33 -9.89 5.36
N ALA A 25 17.58 -9.48 4.11
CA ALA A 25 18.82 -8.79 3.73
C ALA A 25 18.93 -7.34 4.27
N LEU A 26 17.82 -6.60 4.35
CA LEU A 26 17.77 -5.30 5.05
C LEU A 26 18.09 -5.50 6.53
N THR A 27 17.43 -6.46 7.16
CA THR A 27 17.61 -6.82 8.58
C THR A 27 19.08 -7.18 8.89
N SER A 28 19.70 -7.98 8.03
CA SER A 28 21.14 -8.32 8.09
C SER A 28 22.04 -7.08 7.96
N SER A 29 21.73 -6.20 7.01
CA SER A 29 22.49 -4.96 6.74
C SER A 29 22.43 -3.94 7.89
N LEU A 30 21.34 -3.91 8.66
CA LEU A 30 21.17 -2.99 9.81
C LEU A 30 21.99 -3.40 11.05
N GLY A 31 22.32 -4.69 11.18
CA GLY A 31 23.26 -5.20 12.18
C GLY A 31 22.94 -4.78 13.62
N LYS A 32 23.77 -3.89 14.19
CA LYS A 32 23.62 -3.42 15.59
C LYS A 32 22.54 -2.36 15.79
N SER A 33 22.06 -1.73 14.73
CA SER A 33 20.97 -0.74 14.79
C SER A 33 19.58 -1.40 14.76
N LEU A 34 19.53 -2.72 14.62
CA LEU A 34 18.30 -3.47 14.45
C LEU A 34 17.45 -3.48 15.73
N THR A 35 16.16 -3.15 15.57
CA THR A 35 15.11 -3.31 16.58
C THR A 35 13.94 -4.13 16.01
N HIS A 36 12.95 -4.47 16.85
CA HIS A 36 11.72 -5.13 16.39
C HIS A 36 10.93 -4.26 15.38
N ASP A 37 11.14 -2.96 15.47
CA ASP A 37 10.51 -1.92 14.67
C ASP A 37 11.42 -1.45 13.51
N SER A 38 12.46 -2.21 13.12
CA SER A 38 13.33 -1.77 12.03
C SER A 38 12.88 -2.22 10.63
N VAL A 39 12.35 -3.43 10.47
CA VAL A 39 11.90 -3.93 9.16
C VAL A 39 10.52 -4.56 9.30
N CYS A 40 9.56 -4.07 8.53
CA CYS A 40 8.25 -4.71 8.37
C CYS A 40 8.06 -5.21 6.93
N LEU A 41 7.68 -6.46 6.78
CA LEU A 41 7.12 -7.02 5.56
C LEU A 41 5.59 -7.00 5.67
N PHE A 42 4.89 -6.59 4.63
CA PHE A 42 3.44 -6.46 4.61
C PHE A 42 2.87 -7.18 3.39
N ASP A 43 2.09 -8.23 3.64
CA ASP A 43 1.33 -8.96 2.63
C ASP A 43 0.07 -8.16 2.21
N LEU A 44 0.12 -7.53 1.04
CA LEU A 44 -1.01 -6.80 0.46
C LEU A 44 -1.85 -7.64 -0.51
N ASP A 45 -1.56 -8.94 -0.72
CA ASP A 45 -2.50 -9.80 -1.47
C ASP A 45 -3.67 -10.21 -0.57
N LEU A 46 -4.55 -9.24 -0.28
CA LEU A 46 -5.75 -9.41 0.55
C LEU A 46 -6.74 -10.48 0.02
N ARG A 47 -6.50 -11.06 -1.16
CA ARG A 47 -7.33 -12.14 -1.74
C ARG A 47 -6.72 -13.51 -1.52
N LEU A 48 -5.40 -13.63 -1.60
CA LEU A 48 -4.63 -14.85 -1.43
C LEU A 48 -3.31 -14.51 -0.69
N PRO A 49 -3.36 -14.13 0.60
CA PRO A 49 -2.15 -13.87 1.36
C PRO A 49 -1.38 -15.17 1.49
N THR A 50 -0.06 -15.10 1.35
CA THR A 50 0.81 -16.28 1.32
C THR A 50 1.99 -16.19 2.28
N ILE A 51 2.36 -15.01 2.76
CA ILE A 51 3.61 -14.83 3.52
C ILE A 51 3.56 -15.53 4.87
N SER A 52 2.45 -15.45 5.61
CA SER A 52 2.30 -16.17 6.89
C SER A 52 2.41 -17.68 6.74
N SER A 53 1.72 -18.25 5.74
CA SER A 53 1.79 -19.68 5.43
C SER A 53 3.18 -20.10 4.93
N ILE A 54 3.91 -19.22 4.23
CA ILE A 54 5.28 -19.45 3.79
C ILE A 54 6.28 -19.37 4.95
N LEU A 55 5.99 -18.62 6.02
CA LEU A 55 6.92 -18.41 7.15
C LEU A 55 6.45 -19.07 8.46
N GLU A 56 5.41 -19.92 8.39
CA GLU A 56 4.72 -20.54 9.54
C GLU A 56 4.41 -19.54 10.68
N SER A 57 4.11 -18.30 10.31
CA SER A 57 4.04 -17.12 11.19
C SER A 57 2.67 -16.47 11.11
N HIS A 58 1.83 -16.73 12.10
CA HIS A 58 0.44 -16.28 12.15
C HIS A 58 0.27 -15.14 13.19
N PRO A 59 -0.16 -13.92 12.79
CA PRO A 59 -0.44 -12.84 13.74
C PRO A 59 -1.68 -13.14 14.60
N GLN A 60 -1.81 -12.47 15.75
CA GLN A 60 -2.96 -12.66 16.65
C GLN A 60 -4.30 -12.27 16.01
N LYS A 61 -4.28 -11.25 15.15
CA LYS A 61 -5.42 -10.82 14.33
C LYS A 61 -5.02 -10.70 12.87
N THR A 62 -6.01 -10.96 12.03
CA THR A 62 -5.89 -10.95 10.58
C THR A 62 -6.48 -9.69 9.95
N PHE A 63 -6.34 -9.53 8.63
CA PHE A 63 -7.11 -8.49 7.93
C PHE A 63 -8.62 -8.76 7.92
N TYR A 64 -9.07 -10.00 8.14
CA TYR A 64 -10.48 -10.25 8.39
C TYR A 64 -10.94 -9.50 9.64
N ASP A 65 -10.24 -9.67 10.76
CA ASP A 65 -10.53 -9.01 12.04
C ASP A 65 -10.38 -7.48 11.97
N LEU A 66 -9.42 -7.01 11.17
CA LEU A 66 -9.25 -5.57 10.90
C LEU A 66 -10.50 -5.02 10.20
N PHE A 67 -10.92 -5.58 9.06
CA PHE A 67 -12.09 -5.09 8.33
C PHE A 67 -13.41 -5.29 9.10
N GLU A 68 -13.53 -6.31 9.96
CA GLU A 68 -14.66 -6.41 10.91
C GLU A 68 -14.62 -5.28 11.96
N THR A 69 -13.44 -4.95 12.50
CA THR A 69 -13.26 -3.82 13.43
C THR A 69 -13.57 -2.48 12.75
N LEU A 70 -13.03 -2.25 11.55
CA LEU A 70 -13.27 -1.02 10.79
C LEU A 70 -14.75 -0.82 10.45
N ALA A 71 -15.44 -1.88 9.99
CA ALA A 71 -16.84 -1.78 9.59
C ALA A 71 -17.81 -1.70 10.78
N ASN A 72 -17.67 -2.56 11.78
CA ASN A 72 -18.65 -2.69 12.87
C ASN A 72 -18.32 -1.81 14.10
N LYS A 73 -17.12 -1.22 14.19
CA LYS A 73 -16.73 -0.33 15.30
C LYS A 73 -16.25 1.04 14.84
N THR A 74 -15.10 1.10 14.15
CA THR A 74 -14.46 2.38 13.78
C THR A 74 -15.43 3.28 13.02
N TYR A 75 -16.02 2.76 11.94
CA TYR A 75 -16.94 3.52 11.09
C TYR A 75 -18.20 3.96 11.85
N GLN A 76 -18.76 3.09 12.69
CA GLN A 76 -19.96 3.40 13.47
C GLN A 76 -19.68 4.57 14.43
N ILE A 77 -18.51 4.60 15.07
CA ILE A 77 -18.11 5.68 15.98
C ILE A 77 -17.77 6.97 15.24
N ASP A 78 -17.02 6.91 14.14
CA ASP A 78 -16.72 8.08 13.30
C ASP A 78 -18.03 8.71 12.76
N PHE A 79 -19.01 7.88 12.39
CA PHE A 79 -20.35 8.33 12.01
C PHE A 79 -21.08 8.98 13.20
N LEU A 80 -21.10 8.34 14.37
CA LEU A 80 -21.72 8.89 15.59
C LEU A 80 -21.12 10.24 16.01
N GLN A 81 -19.79 10.37 15.98
CA GLN A 81 -19.11 11.65 16.24
C GLN A 81 -19.52 12.72 15.21
N SER A 82 -19.59 12.34 13.93
CA SER A 82 -19.94 13.25 12.84
C SER A 82 -21.39 13.74 12.95
N ILE A 83 -22.36 12.83 13.13
CA ILE A 83 -23.76 13.21 13.31
C ILE A 83 -23.97 13.94 14.64
N TYR A 84 -23.29 13.59 15.74
CA TYR A 84 -23.38 14.34 17.01
C TYR A 84 -22.99 15.82 16.85
N ARG A 85 -21.92 16.11 16.09
CA ARG A 85 -21.52 17.49 15.76
C ARG A 85 -22.60 18.21 14.94
N VAL A 86 -23.19 17.54 13.95
CA VAL A 86 -24.31 18.06 13.13
C VAL A 86 -25.54 18.36 13.99
N LEU A 87 -25.98 17.42 14.83
CA LEU A 87 -27.15 17.60 15.69
C LEU A 87 -26.93 18.75 16.67
N THR A 88 -25.73 18.86 17.25
CA THR A 88 -25.38 19.93 18.19
C THR A 88 -25.44 21.31 17.52
N ILE A 89 -24.84 21.48 16.33
CA ILE A 89 -24.87 22.77 15.62
C ILE A 89 -26.27 23.11 15.08
N PHE A 90 -27.06 22.10 14.68
CA PHE A 90 -28.47 22.29 14.31
C PHE A 90 -29.30 22.72 15.52
N GLN A 91 -29.14 22.08 16.69
CA GLN A 91 -29.85 22.43 17.90
C GLN A 91 -29.55 23.87 18.35
N ALA A 92 -28.27 24.25 18.39
CA ALA A 92 -27.85 25.63 18.70
C ALA A 92 -28.48 26.69 17.75
N TYR A 93 -28.63 26.36 16.46
CA TYR A 93 -29.34 27.24 15.52
C TYR A 93 -30.84 27.32 15.80
N LEU A 94 -31.48 26.19 16.12
CA LEU A 94 -32.90 26.15 16.44
C LEU A 94 -33.22 26.87 17.75
N ASP A 95 -32.31 26.87 18.71
CA ASP A 95 -32.44 27.55 20.00
C ASP A 95 -31.97 29.02 19.93
N LYS A 96 -31.55 29.48 18.74
CA LYS A 96 -31.10 30.84 18.40
C LYS A 96 -29.78 31.27 19.07
N GLU A 97 -28.99 30.32 19.55
CA GLU A 97 -27.64 30.56 20.08
C GLU A 97 -26.67 31.00 18.97
N ILE A 98 -26.89 30.50 17.74
CA ILE A 98 -26.15 30.90 16.55
C ILE A 98 -27.06 31.44 15.46
N LYS A 99 -26.50 32.32 14.62
CA LYS A 99 -27.19 32.93 13.47
C LYS A 99 -27.12 32.03 12.22
N ARG A 100 -27.94 32.35 11.22
CA ARG A 100 -28.08 31.60 9.95
C ARG A 100 -26.81 31.62 9.08
N ASP A 101 -26.02 32.69 9.17
CA ASP A 101 -24.77 32.97 8.48
C ASP A 101 -23.54 32.35 9.17
N ASN A 102 -23.75 31.49 10.17
CA ASN A 102 -22.64 30.82 10.87
C ASN A 102 -21.98 29.76 9.97
N LEU A 103 -20.69 29.94 9.67
CA LEU A 103 -19.90 29.02 8.82
C LEU A 103 -19.90 27.55 9.31
N GLN A 104 -19.98 27.31 10.63
CA GLN A 104 -20.04 25.93 11.16
C GLN A 104 -21.41 25.28 10.93
N LEU A 105 -22.48 26.07 10.82
CA LEU A 105 -23.81 25.59 10.50
C LEU A 105 -23.92 25.22 9.01
N GLU A 106 -23.27 25.96 8.12
CA GLU A 106 -23.13 25.60 6.71
C GLU A 106 -22.28 24.32 6.54
N LYS A 107 -21.15 24.23 7.23
CA LYS A 107 -20.32 23.00 7.28
C LYS A 107 -21.08 21.80 7.83
N GLY A 108 -21.87 22.01 8.89
CA GLY A 108 -22.74 20.99 9.48
C GLY A 108 -23.81 20.50 8.50
N LEU A 109 -24.44 21.40 7.73
CA LEU A 109 -25.40 21.04 6.69
C LEU A 109 -24.73 20.31 5.52
N ALA A 110 -23.53 20.73 5.11
CA ALA A 110 -22.77 20.03 4.07
C ALA A 110 -22.42 18.59 4.50
N LEU A 111 -21.91 18.41 5.73
CA LEU A 111 -21.63 17.10 6.32
C LEU A 111 -22.90 16.23 6.43
N TYR A 112 -24.00 16.80 6.92
CA TYR A 112 -25.28 16.09 7.03
C TYR A 112 -25.76 15.50 5.69
N LYS A 113 -25.60 16.26 4.61
CA LYS A 113 -25.94 15.82 3.25
C LYS A 113 -25.05 14.68 2.75
N THR A 114 -23.76 14.68 3.09
CA THR A 114 -22.77 13.74 2.55
C THR A 114 -22.51 12.50 3.42
N LEU A 115 -23.03 12.44 4.66
CA LEU A 115 -22.94 11.24 5.50
C LEU A 115 -23.54 10.03 4.77
N ASN A 116 -22.72 9.00 4.55
CA ASN A 116 -23.19 7.72 4.05
C ASN A 116 -23.93 7.00 5.20
N ILE A 117 -25.20 6.67 4.99
CA ILE A 117 -26.05 6.02 5.99
C ILE A 117 -26.21 4.51 5.74
N ASP A 118 -25.86 4.04 4.55
CA ASP A 118 -26.10 2.66 4.10
C ASP A 118 -25.17 1.66 4.83
N LEU A 119 -24.10 2.16 5.44
CA LEU A 119 -23.12 1.43 6.23
C LEU A 119 -23.35 1.57 7.75
N PHE A 120 -24.29 2.41 8.19
CA PHE A 120 -24.52 2.69 9.61
C PHE A 120 -25.59 1.77 10.21
N HIS A 121 -25.26 1.13 11.33
CA HIS A 121 -26.13 0.15 11.98
C HIS A 121 -27.12 0.82 12.94
N PHE A 122 -28.14 1.50 12.40
CA PHE A 122 -29.16 2.21 13.18
C PHE A 122 -29.76 1.36 14.33
N SER A 123 -30.01 0.07 14.09
CA SER A 123 -30.63 -0.85 15.07
C SER A 123 -29.81 -1.12 16.33
N GLU A 124 -28.51 -0.78 16.35
CA GLU A 124 -27.63 -0.98 17.52
C GLU A 124 -27.82 0.10 18.60
N TYR A 125 -28.53 1.18 18.31
CA TYR A 125 -28.61 2.38 19.17
C TYR A 125 -30.05 2.74 19.57
N SER A 126 -30.26 3.14 20.83
CA SER A 126 -31.59 3.55 21.35
C SER A 126 -32.24 4.69 20.55
N PHE A 127 -31.42 5.63 20.08
CA PHE A 127 -31.83 6.75 19.23
C PHE A 127 -31.87 6.40 17.72
N GLY A 128 -31.56 5.17 17.33
CA GLY A 128 -31.37 4.74 15.94
C GLY A 128 -32.55 5.04 15.02
N ASN A 129 -33.77 4.69 15.46
CA ASN A 129 -34.99 4.96 14.69
C ASN A 129 -35.20 6.47 14.49
N HIS A 130 -34.89 7.30 15.49
CA HIS A 130 -35.01 8.76 15.40
C HIS A 130 -33.97 9.38 14.45
N LEU A 131 -32.75 8.84 14.40
CA LEU A 131 -31.77 9.21 13.37
C LEU A 131 -32.23 8.78 11.98
N HIS A 132 -32.79 7.57 11.83
CA HIS A 132 -33.27 7.10 10.54
C HIS A 132 -34.42 7.98 10.02
N GLU A 133 -35.40 8.32 10.87
CA GLU A 133 -36.44 9.32 10.56
C GLU A 133 -35.83 10.66 10.13
N LEU A 134 -34.82 11.17 10.83
CA LEU A 134 -34.12 12.40 10.47
C LEU A 134 -33.55 12.33 9.04
N PHE A 135 -32.87 11.23 8.72
CA PHE A 135 -32.24 11.01 7.41
C PHE A 135 -33.24 10.79 6.27
N LEU A 136 -34.47 10.33 6.52
CA LEU A 136 -35.54 10.30 5.51
C LEU A 136 -35.91 11.73 5.05
N GLU A 137 -35.95 12.69 5.99
CA GLU A 137 -36.19 14.10 5.68
C GLU A 137 -35.00 14.82 4.99
N ARG A 138 -33.81 14.20 4.95
CA ARG A 138 -32.57 14.81 4.39
C ARG A 138 -32.76 15.36 2.98
N GLY A 139 -33.55 14.66 2.14
CA GLY A 139 -33.84 15.05 0.77
C GLY A 139 -34.62 16.36 0.61
N GLN A 140 -35.19 16.90 1.70
CA GLN A 140 -35.93 18.17 1.71
C GLN A 140 -35.09 19.37 2.21
N ILE A 141 -33.87 19.13 2.72
CA ILE A 141 -33.06 20.15 3.40
C ILE A 141 -31.95 20.68 2.49
N TYR A 142 -32.31 21.61 1.61
CA TYR A 142 -31.38 22.21 0.65
C TYR A 142 -30.55 23.35 1.26
N THR A 143 -31.12 24.10 2.21
CA THR A 143 -30.54 25.31 2.80
C THR A 143 -30.59 25.31 4.32
N VAL A 144 -29.73 26.11 4.96
CA VAL A 144 -29.72 26.29 6.43
C VAL A 144 -31.08 26.75 6.98
N GLY A 145 -31.85 27.51 6.20
CA GLY A 145 -33.20 27.93 6.59
C GLY A 145 -34.15 26.75 6.84
N GLN A 146 -34.02 25.67 6.07
CA GLN A 146 -34.88 24.49 6.12
C GLN A 146 -34.59 23.57 7.31
N ILE A 147 -33.45 23.70 8.00
CA ILE A 147 -33.14 22.92 9.24
C ILE A 147 -34.26 23.08 10.30
N ARG A 148 -35.03 24.18 10.25
CA ARG A 148 -36.22 24.42 11.08
C ARG A 148 -37.31 23.34 10.95
N THR A 149 -37.43 22.65 9.81
CA THR A 149 -38.40 21.55 9.63
C THR A 149 -38.00 20.32 10.44
N LEU A 150 -36.70 20.11 10.71
CA LEU A 150 -36.19 18.98 11.49
C LEU A 150 -36.44 19.12 13.00
N ARG A 151 -36.90 20.30 13.48
CA ARG A 151 -37.11 20.58 14.91
C ARG A 151 -37.97 19.53 15.66
N PRO A 152 -39.05 18.96 15.08
CA PRO A 152 -39.83 17.92 15.76
C PRO A 152 -39.04 16.61 15.96
N LEU A 153 -38.16 16.26 15.01
CA LEU A 153 -37.34 15.05 15.06
C LEU A 153 -36.13 15.23 16.00
N LEU A 154 -35.45 16.38 15.92
CA LEU A 154 -34.33 16.71 16.80
C LEU A 154 -34.74 16.69 18.28
N LYS A 155 -35.94 17.14 18.61
CA LYS A 155 -36.50 17.05 19.97
C LYS A 155 -36.68 15.62 20.51
N LYS A 156 -36.78 14.60 19.64
CA LYS A 156 -36.83 13.19 20.06
C LYS A 156 -35.45 12.64 20.43
N ILE A 157 -34.36 13.30 20.03
CA ILE A 157 -32.99 12.82 20.23
C ILE A 157 -32.38 13.49 21.45
N ASN A 158 -32.21 12.73 22.54
CA ASN A 158 -31.54 13.22 23.74
C ASN A 158 -30.01 13.30 23.51
N LEU A 159 -29.48 14.50 23.27
CA LEU A 159 -28.04 14.73 23.04
C LEU A 159 -27.16 14.36 24.25
N GLY A 160 -27.70 14.36 25.47
CA GLY A 160 -26.97 13.91 26.67
C GLY A 160 -26.79 12.39 26.69
N GLU A 161 -27.86 11.65 26.38
CA GLU A 161 -27.82 10.19 26.21
C GLU A 161 -26.94 9.79 25.02
N PHE A 162 -27.09 10.48 23.89
CA PHE A 162 -26.25 10.30 22.70
C PHE A 162 -24.76 10.40 23.05
N LYS A 163 -24.36 11.48 23.75
CA LYS A 163 -22.97 11.70 24.16
C LYS A 163 -22.46 10.61 25.10
N LYS A 164 -23.33 10.08 25.96
CA LYS A 164 -22.98 8.96 26.86
C LYS A 164 -22.73 7.68 26.07
N ILE A 165 -23.62 7.33 25.15
CA ILE A 165 -23.50 6.15 24.28
C ILE A 165 -22.23 6.26 23.41
N LEU A 166 -22.00 7.42 22.78
CA LEU A 166 -20.79 7.68 22.00
C LEU A 166 -19.53 7.38 22.82
N LYS A 167 -19.40 7.93 24.03
CA LYS A 167 -18.26 7.66 24.92
C LYS A 167 -18.12 6.20 25.31
N GLN A 168 -19.22 5.49 25.56
CA GLN A 168 -19.20 4.08 25.94
C GLN A 168 -18.67 3.16 24.82
N HIS A 169 -18.87 3.56 23.56
CA HIS A 169 -18.42 2.79 22.40
C HIS A 169 -17.08 3.31 21.80
N GLU A 170 -16.56 4.46 22.24
CA GLU A 170 -15.25 4.99 21.81
C GLU A 170 -14.08 4.11 22.25
N GLU A 171 -14.15 3.52 23.45
CA GLU A 171 -13.14 2.59 23.97
C GLU A 171 -13.09 1.30 23.12
N ASN A 172 -11.91 0.96 22.60
CA ASN A 172 -11.68 -0.18 21.69
C ASN A 172 -12.45 -0.10 20.35
N SER A 173 -12.84 1.11 19.93
CA SER A 173 -13.45 1.36 18.61
C SER A 173 -12.45 1.22 17.46
N ARG A 174 -11.20 1.64 17.69
CA ARG A 174 -10.09 1.61 16.73
C ARG A 174 -9.26 0.32 16.88
N PRO A 175 -8.70 -0.21 15.78
CA PRO A 175 -7.77 -1.35 15.83
C PRO A 175 -6.45 -0.96 16.50
N THR A 176 -5.84 -1.87 17.27
CA THR A 176 -4.52 -1.65 17.90
C THR A 176 -3.43 -2.29 17.02
N PRO A 177 -2.43 -1.55 16.51
CA PRO A 177 -1.43 -2.07 15.57
C PRO A 177 -0.72 -3.36 16.01
N ASP A 178 -0.34 -3.47 17.29
CA ASP A 178 0.37 -4.63 17.85
C ASP A 178 -0.40 -5.96 17.70
N GLU A 179 -1.72 -5.93 17.59
CA GLU A 179 -2.53 -7.14 17.43
C GLU A 179 -2.39 -7.78 16.02
N TYR A 180 -1.92 -7.00 15.04
CA TYR A 180 -1.82 -7.39 13.62
C TYR A 180 -0.38 -7.61 13.15
N ILE A 181 0.60 -7.24 14.00
CA ILE A 181 2.04 -7.38 13.75
C ILE A 181 2.53 -8.66 14.43
N ASN A 182 3.29 -9.49 13.72
CA ASN A 182 4.02 -10.60 14.32
C ASN A 182 5.52 -10.45 14.08
N TYR A 183 6.34 -10.40 15.14
CA TYR A 183 7.80 -10.38 15.00
C TYR A 183 8.33 -11.82 14.84
N ILE A 184 9.06 -12.08 13.75
CA ILE A 184 9.58 -13.42 13.46
C ILE A 184 11.03 -13.50 13.93
N GLU A 185 11.25 -14.02 15.13
CA GLU A 185 12.58 -14.13 15.77
C GLU A 185 13.66 -14.79 14.90
N GLU A 186 13.30 -15.80 14.08
CA GLU A 186 14.24 -16.48 13.17
C GLU A 186 14.82 -15.53 12.11
N PHE A 187 13.96 -14.69 11.51
CA PHE A 187 14.33 -13.79 10.41
C PHE A 187 14.52 -12.32 10.84
N LYS A 188 14.18 -12.02 12.10
CA LYS A 188 14.33 -10.74 12.81
C LYS A 188 13.64 -9.53 12.17
N PHE A 189 12.58 -9.78 11.39
CA PHE A 189 11.68 -8.75 10.88
C PHE A 189 10.25 -8.97 11.35
N SER A 190 9.46 -7.89 11.35
CA SER A 190 8.03 -7.91 11.61
C SER A 190 7.24 -8.28 10.34
N LEU A 191 6.19 -9.08 10.49
CA LEU A 191 5.19 -9.36 9.47
C LEU A 191 3.87 -8.66 9.84
N LEU A 192 3.37 -7.81 8.94
CA LEU A 192 2.02 -7.28 9.02
C LEU A 192 1.08 -8.10 8.13
N GLY A 193 0.07 -8.68 8.77
CA GLY A 193 -0.98 -9.45 8.11
C GLY A 193 -0.53 -10.84 7.70
N GLY A 194 -1.51 -11.73 7.52
CA GLY A 194 -1.18 -13.13 7.24
C GLY A 194 -2.24 -14.15 7.60
N GLU A 195 -3.46 -13.92 7.17
CA GLU A 195 -4.39 -14.94 6.64
C GLU A 195 -5.68 -14.18 6.34
N VAL A 196 -6.35 -14.47 5.23
CA VAL A 196 -7.77 -14.14 5.11
C VAL A 196 -8.47 -15.49 5.09
N PRO A 197 -8.79 -16.07 6.26
CA PRO A 197 -9.79 -17.12 6.26
C PRO A 197 -11.03 -16.47 5.63
N ILE A 198 -11.81 -17.26 4.87
CA ILE A 198 -12.98 -16.80 4.10
C ILE A 198 -12.67 -16.43 2.62
N LEU A 199 -12.03 -17.38 1.93
CA LEU A 199 -12.57 -17.86 0.65
C LEU A 199 -14.05 -18.32 0.86
N GLY A 200 -15.02 -17.40 0.89
CA GLY A 200 -16.44 -17.78 1.04
C GLY A 200 -17.49 -16.67 1.15
N LYS A 201 -17.40 -15.78 2.15
CA LYS A 201 -18.48 -14.83 2.49
C LYS A 201 -18.50 -13.65 1.52
N ARG A 202 -19.56 -13.56 0.72
CA ARG A 202 -19.85 -12.44 -0.22
C ARG A 202 -19.84 -11.07 0.48
N SER A 203 -20.19 -11.01 1.77
CA SER A 203 -20.16 -9.79 2.58
C SER A 203 -18.75 -9.26 2.83
N HIS A 204 -17.77 -10.12 3.13
CA HIS A 204 -16.40 -9.67 3.41
C HIS A 204 -15.73 -9.06 2.16
N ARG A 205 -15.92 -9.70 1.00
CA ARG A 205 -15.47 -9.13 -0.29
C ARG A 205 -16.17 -7.82 -0.65
N LYS A 206 -17.41 -7.58 -0.21
CA LYS A 206 -18.04 -6.25 -0.36
C LYS A 206 -17.33 -5.22 0.52
N ARG A 207 -17.05 -5.55 1.79
CA ARG A 207 -16.38 -4.64 2.75
C ARG A 207 -14.97 -4.23 2.31
N ILE A 208 -14.17 -5.16 1.78
CA ILE A 208 -12.83 -4.83 1.24
C ILE A 208 -12.92 -3.82 0.08
N ASN A 209 -13.99 -3.85 -0.72
CA ASN A 209 -14.17 -2.94 -1.85
C ASN A 209 -15.00 -1.69 -1.52
N GLU A 210 -15.35 -1.46 -0.25
CA GLU A 210 -16.15 -0.31 0.18
C GLU A 210 -15.23 0.90 0.43
N PRO A 211 -15.37 2.01 -0.32
CA PRO A 211 -14.45 3.16 -0.23
C PRO A 211 -14.29 3.73 1.18
N ALA A 212 -15.35 3.72 1.99
CA ALA A 212 -15.30 4.19 3.38
C ALA A 212 -14.38 3.33 4.26
N PHE A 213 -14.44 2.00 4.12
CA PHE A 213 -13.58 1.09 4.90
C PHE A 213 -12.15 1.05 4.36
N LEU A 214 -11.97 1.19 3.04
CA LEU A 214 -10.64 1.37 2.44
C LEU A 214 -9.94 2.63 2.94
N LEU A 215 -10.64 3.76 3.09
CA LEU A 215 -10.03 4.98 3.66
C LEU A 215 -9.57 4.80 5.11
N LEU A 216 -10.30 4.02 5.92
CA LEU A 216 -9.90 3.68 7.29
C LEU A 216 -8.75 2.65 7.32
N PHE A 217 -8.72 1.72 6.37
CA PHE A 217 -7.60 0.79 6.19
C PHE A 217 -6.31 1.54 5.82
N LEU A 218 -6.36 2.45 4.85
CA LEU A 218 -5.23 3.29 4.45
C LEU A 218 -4.72 4.17 5.59
N GLU A 219 -5.61 4.63 6.48
CA GLU A 219 -5.25 5.38 7.70
C GLU A 219 -4.47 4.51 8.68
N PHE A 220 -5.00 3.33 9.02
CA PHE A 220 -4.31 2.34 9.87
C PHE A 220 -2.94 1.94 9.31
N ILE A 221 -2.85 1.71 7.99
CA ILE A 221 -1.58 1.41 7.33
C ILE A 221 -0.59 2.59 7.40
N ASN A 222 -1.03 3.82 7.17
CA ASN A 222 -0.16 5.00 7.24
C ASN A 222 0.29 5.35 8.67
N GLU A 223 -0.44 4.93 9.71
CA GLU A 223 0.05 5.00 11.09
C GLU A 223 1.09 3.90 11.35
N LEU A 224 0.84 2.68 10.89
CA LEU A 224 1.73 1.56 11.09
C LEU A 224 3.05 1.71 10.32
N THR A 225 3.04 2.18 9.07
CA THR A 225 4.28 2.35 8.30
C THR A 225 5.24 3.35 8.95
N LYS A 226 4.73 4.35 9.68
CA LYS A 226 5.54 5.33 10.43
C LYS A 226 6.29 4.75 11.63
N ARG A 227 5.92 3.55 12.08
CA ARG A 227 6.60 2.86 13.17
C ARG A 227 7.93 2.26 12.73
N PHE A 228 8.06 1.90 11.44
CA PHE A 228 9.18 1.08 10.97
C PHE A 228 10.25 1.89 10.23
N ASP A 229 11.53 1.54 10.41
CA ASP A 229 12.61 2.15 9.62
C ASP A 229 12.43 1.85 8.12
N TYR A 230 12.09 0.59 7.78
CA TYR A 230 11.85 0.10 6.41
C TYR A 230 10.54 -0.68 6.35
N VAL A 231 9.72 -0.42 5.33
CA VAL A 231 8.52 -1.23 5.05
C VAL A 231 8.58 -1.80 3.64
N ILE A 232 8.46 -3.12 3.50
CA ILE A 232 8.31 -3.80 2.21
C ILE A 232 6.84 -4.19 2.02
N LEU A 233 6.23 -3.70 0.94
CA LEU A 233 4.89 -4.07 0.50
C LEU A 233 4.99 -5.18 -0.56
N ASP A 234 4.53 -6.38 -0.24
CA ASP A 234 4.36 -7.46 -1.22
C ASP A 234 2.97 -7.38 -1.84
N THR A 235 2.91 -7.23 -3.16
CA THR A 235 1.67 -6.76 -3.81
C THR A 235 0.93 -7.87 -4.58
N PRO A 236 -0.39 -7.75 -4.78
CA PRO A 236 -1.11 -8.69 -5.63
C PRO A 236 -0.66 -8.59 -7.10
N ALA A 237 -0.96 -9.62 -7.90
CA ALA A 237 -0.75 -9.55 -9.35
C ALA A 237 -1.56 -8.40 -9.99
N GLY A 238 -0.96 -7.67 -10.94
CA GLY A 238 -1.59 -6.48 -11.54
C GLY A 238 -1.74 -5.30 -10.55
N GLY A 239 -0.83 -5.18 -9.59
CA GLY A 239 -0.97 -4.34 -8.39
C GLY A 239 -1.29 -2.86 -8.60
N VAL A 240 -1.04 -2.28 -9.80
CA VAL A 240 -1.33 -0.87 -10.13
C VAL A 240 -2.75 -0.46 -9.70
N ASN A 241 -3.77 -1.28 -10.05
CA ASN A 241 -5.17 -0.96 -9.80
C ASN A 241 -5.63 -1.18 -8.35
N HIS A 242 -4.85 -1.89 -7.53
CA HIS A 242 -5.17 -2.19 -6.13
C HIS A 242 -4.36 -1.33 -5.14
N LEU A 243 -3.36 -0.60 -5.63
CA LEU A 243 -2.45 0.21 -4.82
C LEU A 243 -2.56 1.72 -5.08
N SER A 244 -3.42 2.14 -6.01
CA SER A 244 -3.68 3.55 -6.40
C SER A 244 -3.54 4.54 -5.24
N SER A 245 -4.35 4.38 -4.19
CA SER A 245 -4.31 5.28 -3.04
C SER A 245 -3.08 5.07 -2.13
N LEU A 246 -2.53 3.85 -2.04
CA LEU A 246 -1.26 3.56 -1.33
C LEU A 246 -0.03 4.15 -2.04
N MET A 247 -0.06 4.41 -3.35
CA MET A 247 1.07 4.94 -4.11
C MET A 247 1.57 6.31 -3.60
N ASN A 248 0.71 7.09 -2.96
CA ASN A 248 1.08 8.34 -2.31
C ASN A 248 2.03 8.15 -1.11
N SER A 249 2.05 6.95 -0.53
CA SER A 249 2.85 6.58 0.63
C SER A 249 4.00 5.63 0.31
N ILE A 250 4.21 5.31 -0.98
CA ILE A 250 5.34 4.50 -1.46
C ILE A 250 6.44 5.44 -1.96
N ASP A 251 7.62 5.37 -1.36
CA ASP A 251 8.78 6.19 -1.73
C ASP A 251 9.55 5.58 -2.92
N GLN A 252 9.66 4.25 -2.95
CA GLN A 252 10.37 3.50 -3.98
C GLN A 252 9.57 2.32 -4.50
N ILE A 253 9.59 2.13 -5.83
CA ILE A 253 8.89 1.06 -6.52
C ILE A 253 9.89 0.17 -7.23
N LEU A 254 9.81 -1.13 -6.96
CA LEU A 254 10.67 -2.17 -7.50
C LEU A 254 9.86 -3.06 -8.45
N PHE A 255 10.09 -2.86 -9.74
CA PHE A 255 9.51 -3.67 -10.81
C PHE A 255 10.31 -4.96 -10.99
N ILE A 256 9.66 -6.10 -10.84
CA ILE A 256 10.24 -7.40 -11.15
C ILE A 256 10.06 -7.68 -12.64
N PHE A 257 11.19 -7.74 -13.35
CA PHE A 257 11.26 -8.14 -14.75
C PHE A 257 11.51 -9.65 -14.82
N ASP A 258 10.53 -10.41 -15.33
CA ASP A 258 10.60 -11.87 -15.44
C ASP A 258 11.35 -12.28 -16.72
N MET A 259 12.64 -12.58 -16.57
CA MET A 259 13.56 -12.88 -17.68
C MET A 259 13.40 -14.29 -18.27
N SER A 260 12.37 -15.04 -17.86
CA SER A 260 12.20 -16.45 -18.26
C SER A 260 11.87 -16.68 -19.74
N ASN A 261 11.40 -15.66 -20.48
CA ASN A 261 11.19 -15.66 -21.93
C ASN A 261 10.73 -14.26 -22.41
N ASN A 262 10.77 -14.02 -23.72
CA ASN A 262 10.38 -12.74 -24.33
C ASN A 262 8.93 -12.31 -23.98
N ILE A 263 7.97 -13.23 -23.86
CA ILE A 263 6.58 -12.88 -23.50
C ILE A 263 6.53 -12.33 -22.06
N ALA A 264 7.33 -12.91 -21.16
CA ALA A 264 7.46 -12.44 -19.78
C ALA A 264 8.21 -11.11 -19.66
N VAL A 265 9.21 -10.87 -20.51
CA VAL A 265 9.89 -9.57 -20.66
C VAL A 265 8.91 -8.50 -21.14
N ASN A 266 8.19 -8.76 -22.24
CA ASN A 266 7.17 -7.83 -22.78
C ASN A 266 6.16 -7.43 -21.71
N GLY A 267 5.55 -8.41 -21.02
CA GLY A 267 4.61 -8.12 -19.94
C GLY A 267 5.21 -7.32 -18.79
N SER A 268 6.53 -7.43 -18.54
CA SER A 268 7.22 -6.64 -17.52
C SER A 268 7.40 -5.18 -17.95
N ILE A 269 7.69 -4.95 -19.25
CA ILE A 269 7.71 -3.62 -19.87
C ILE A 269 6.30 -3.01 -19.86
N ASP A 270 5.27 -3.76 -20.25
CA ASP A 270 3.86 -3.32 -20.24
C ASP A 270 3.39 -2.92 -18.82
N ALA A 271 3.85 -3.64 -17.78
CA ALA A 271 3.54 -3.29 -16.39
C ALA A 271 4.25 -2.02 -15.91
N LEU A 272 5.48 -1.77 -16.38
CA LEU A 272 6.19 -0.50 -16.15
C LEU A 272 5.49 0.66 -16.85
N HIS A 273 5.08 0.47 -18.10
CA HIS A 273 4.32 1.46 -18.87
C HIS A 273 2.97 1.78 -18.22
N SER A 274 2.16 0.75 -17.93
CA SER A 274 0.84 0.92 -17.28
C SER A 274 0.94 1.65 -15.93
N PHE A 275 2.05 1.45 -15.22
CA PHE A 275 2.32 2.19 -13.99
C PHE A 275 2.68 3.66 -14.26
N ILE A 276 3.53 3.93 -15.26
CA ILE A 276 3.91 5.29 -15.66
C ILE A 276 2.66 6.10 -16.07
N ASP A 277 1.79 5.54 -16.93
CA ASP A 277 0.51 6.17 -17.30
C ASP A 277 -0.31 6.57 -16.07
N TYR A 278 -0.62 5.59 -15.22
CA TYR A 278 -1.44 5.81 -14.04
C TYR A 278 -0.85 6.87 -13.09
N TYR A 279 0.48 6.84 -12.90
CA TYR A 279 1.19 7.79 -12.04
C TYR A 279 1.24 9.21 -12.63
N GLU A 280 1.40 9.34 -13.96
CA GLU A 280 1.33 10.65 -14.64
C GLU A 280 -0.06 11.25 -14.55
N ASP A 281 -1.11 10.49 -14.89
CA ASP A 281 -2.51 10.92 -14.79
C ASP A 281 -2.84 11.36 -13.36
N PHE A 282 -2.48 10.55 -12.36
CA PHE A 282 -2.65 10.86 -10.96
C PHE A 282 -1.96 12.19 -10.56
N TYR A 283 -0.70 12.37 -10.98
CA TYR A 283 0.08 13.56 -10.63
C TYR A 283 -0.44 14.83 -11.34
N GLN A 284 -0.97 14.69 -12.56
CA GLN A 284 -1.63 15.78 -13.27
C GLN A 284 -2.96 16.17 -12.61
N ASP A 285 -3.77 15.19 -12.23
CA ASP A 285 -5.04 15.44 -11.53
C ASP A 285 -4.82 15.98 -10.11
N TYR A 286 -3.73 15.61 -9.44
CA TYR A 286 -3.26 16.25 -8.21
C TYR A 286 -2.98 17.74 -8.44
N LYS A 287 -2.06 18.07 -9.36
CA LYS A 287 -1.68 19.46 -9.67
C LYS A 287 -2.84 20.35 -10.11
N GLN A 288 -3.83 19.76 -10.79
CA GLN A 288 -4.96 20.49 -11.35
C GLN A 288 -6.20 20.44 -10.42
N GLY A 289 -6.07 19.95 -9.19
CA GLY A 289 -7.13 19.89 -8.18
C GLY A 289 -8.28 18.93 -8.49
N ARG A 290 -8.11 18.10 -9.54
CA ARG A 290 -9.11 17.22 -10.14
C ARG A 290 -9.26 15.87 -9.46
N LEU A 291 -8.34 15.46 -8.58
CA LEU A 291 -8.51 14.22 -7.79
C LEU A 291 -9.93 14.15 -7.20
N THR A 292 -10.53 12.96 -7.29
CA THR A 292 -11.87 12.65 -6.75
C THR A 292 -11.82 11.42 -5.84
N GLY A 293 -12.96 11.05 -5.26
CA GLY A 293 -13.13 9.79 -4.50
C GLY A 293 -12.11 9.59 -3.38
N MET A 294 -11.59 8.37 -3.27
CA MET A 294 -10.60 7.98 -2.26
C MET A 294 -9.29 8.75 -2.40
N ASP A 295 -8.82 8.96 -3.63
CA ASP A 295 -7.52 9.59 -3.88
C ASP A 295 -7.49 11.04 -3.39
N LYS A 296 -8.56 11.81 -3.65
CA LYS A 296 -8.72 13.16 -3.07
C LYS A 296 -8.74 13.12 -1.53
N ALA A 297 -9.52 12.20 -0.97
CA ALA A 297 -9.69 12.09 0.47
C ALA A 297 -8.37 11.71 1.17
N TYR A 298 -7.58 10.82 0.56
CA TYR A 298 -6.29 10.39 1.08
C TYR A 298 -5.21 11.47 0.94
N VAL A 299 -5.10 12.10 -0.24
CA VAL A 299 -4.16 13.22 -0.46
C VAL A 299 -4.45 14.39 0.49
N ASN A 300 -5.72 14.76 0.70
CA ASN A 300 -6.07 15.80 1.67
C ASN A 300 -5.60 15.47 3.10
N ARG A 301 -5.64 14.19 3.51
CA ARG A 301 -5.11 13.73 4.81
C ARG A 301 -3.58 13.76 4.85
N LEU A 302 -2.91 13.44 3.75
CA LEU A 302 -1.45 13.57 3.65
C LEU A 302 -1.02 15.04 3.72
N ILE A 303 -1.69 15.95 3.01
CA ILE A 303 -1.45 17.40 3.09
C ILE A 303 -1.65 17.89 4.53
N ALA A 304 -2.74 17.48 5.19
CA ALA A 304 -3.02 17.86 6.57
C ALA A 304 -1.98 17.34 7.60
N SER A 305 -1.21 16.30 7.27
CA SER A 305 -0.22 15.69 8.18
C SER A 305 1.24 15.95 7.82
N LYS A 306 1.57 16.24 6.55
CA LYS A 306 2.93 16.47 6.04
C LYS A 306 3.14 17.86 5.42
N GLY A 307 2.07 18.59 5.10
CA GLY A 307 2.12 19.81 4.28
C GLY A 307 2.03 19.53 2.78
N GLU A 308 1.57 20.52 2.02
CA GLU A 308 1.33 20.42 0.57
C GLU A 308 2.61 20.32 -0.25
N GLU A 309 3.66 21.05 0.15
CA GLU A 309 4.98 21.01 -0.50
C GLU A 309 5.59 19.61 -0.43
N ALA A 310 5.59 18.99 0.76
CA ALA A 310 6.13 17.64 0.97
C ALA A 310 5.37 16.57 0.17
N VAL A 311 4.04 16.66 0.09
CA VAL A 311 3.24 15.75 -0.77
C VAL A 311 3.59 15.95 -2.24
N SER A 312 3.74 17.20 -2.68
CA SER A 312 4.11 17.54 -4.05
C SER A 312 5.50 17.01 -4.43
N GLU A 313 6.47 17.08 -3.52
CA GLU A 313 7.83 16.55 -3.72
C GLU A 313 7.84 15.02 -3.81
N ILE A 314 7.16 14.31 -2.90
CA ILE A 314 7.01 12.84 -2.93
C ILE A 314 6.34 12.38 -4.24
N LEU A 315 5.38 13.14 -4.74
CA LEU A 315 4.69 12.86 -6.00
C LEU A 315 5.51 13.27 -7.22
N ALA A 316 6.43 14.23 -7.15
CA ALA A 316 7.33 14.57 -8.25
C ALA A 316 8.47 13.55 -8.41
N ASN A 317 9.10 13.17 -7.30
CA ASN A 317 10.40 12.50 -7.26
C ASN A 317 10.32 11.00 -6.98
N LYS A 318 9.17 10.36 -7.27
CA LYS A 318 8.96 8.92 -7.01
C LYS A 318 10.02 8.09 -7.75
N LYS A 319 10.69 7.20 -7.01
CA LYS A 319 11.85 6.43 -7.49
C LYS A 319 11.43 5.10 -8.10
N PHE A 320 11.90 4.81 -9.31
CA PHE A 320 11.65 3.54 -9.99
C PHE A 320 12.93 2.70 -10.03
N GLY A 321 12.78 1.41 -9.74
CA GLY A 321 13.86 0.44 -9.76
C GLY A 321 13.44 -0.84 -10.48
N ILE A 322 14.36 -1.47 -11.21
CA ILE A 322 14.17 -2.77 -11.85
C ILE A 322 15.00 -3.83 -11.13
N ILE A 323 14.35 -4.97 -10.84
CA ILE A 323 15.00 -6.22 -10.45
C ILE A 323 14.79 -7.23 -11.58
N PHE A 324 15.88 -7.67 -12.21
CA PHE A 324 15.84 -8.74 -13.21
C PHE A 324 15.77 -10.09 -12.50
N ASN A 325 14.66 -10.81 -12.61
CA ASN A 325 14.48 -12.11 -11.95
C ASN A 325 14.50 -13.26 -12.97
N ARG A 326 14.95 -14.44 -12.52
CA ARG A 326 15.09 -15.68 -13.31
C ARG A 326 16.07 -15.58 -14.48
N CYS A 327 17.04 -14.67 -14.42
CA CYS A 327 18.08 -14.54 -15.43
C CYS A 327 18.84 -15.86 -15.63
N GLN A 328 19.07 -16.25 -16.87
CA GLN A 328 19.93 -17.39 -17.22
C GLN A 328 21.26 -16.90 -17.82
N HIS A 329 21.21 -15.84 -18.65
CA HIS A 329 22.36 -15.31 -19.38
C HIS A 329 22.46 -13.78 -19.32
N PRO A 330 23.66 -13.18 -19.14
CA PRO A 330 23.83 -11.72 -19.15
C PRO A 330 23.25 -11.02 -20.39
N LYS A 331 23.30 -11.68 -21.56
CA LYS A 331 22.80 -11.13 -22.82
C LYS A 331 21.29 -10.89 -22.82
N GLU A 332 20.52 -11.64 -22.01
CA GLU A 332 19.08 -11.44 -21.86
C GLU A 332 18.77 -10.06 -21.27
N ILE A 333 19.57 -9.62 -20.30
CA ILE A 333 19.44 -8.30 -19.66
C ILE A 333 19.75 -7.21 -20.69
N SER A 334 20.82 -7.33 -21.48
CA SER A 334 21.12 -6.38 -22.56
C SER A 334 19.97 -6.25 -23.56
N ASN A 335 19.49 -7.37 -24.09
CA ASN A 335 18.38 -7.37 -25.05
C ASN A 335 17.11 -6.72 -24.46
N CYS A 336 16.80 -7.00 -23.19
CA CYS A 336 15.66 -6.42 -22.49
C CYS A 336 15.83 -4.91 -22.23
N LEU A 337 17.05 -4.45 -21.91
CA LEU A 337 17.34 -3.03 -21.76
C LEU A 337 17.18 -2.30 -23.10
N ASP A 338 17.72 -2.86 -24.18
CA ASP A 338 17.60 -2.28 -25.52
C ASP A 338 16.13 -2.19 -25.96
N GLN A 339 15.37 -3.26 -25.76
CA GLN A 339 13.92 -3.29 -26.01
C GLN A 339 13.16 -2.27 -25.14
N LEU A 340 13.52 -2.11 -23.86
CA LEU A 340 12.88 -1.13 -22.98
C LEU A 340 13.19 0.31 -23.39
N ARG A 341 14.44 0.59 -23.83
CA ARG A 341 14.80 1.91 -24.37
C ARG A 341 14.03 2.22 -25.64
N GLU A 342 14.04 1.31 -26.61
CA GLU A 342 13.27 1.44 -27.86
C GLU A 342 11.77 1.64 -27.59
N TYR A 343 11.18 0.85 -26.68
CA TYR A 343 9.78 0.98 -26.31
C TYR A 343 9.46 2.35 -25.70
N LEU A 344 10.28 2.85 -24.76
CA LEU A 344 10.06 4.18 -24.17
C LEU A 344 10.34 5.32 -25.17
N ASP A 345 11.23 5.11 -26.14
CA ASP A 345 11.53 6.07 -27.21
C ASP A 345 10.35 6.20 -28.19
N THR A 346 9.74 5.08 -28.60
CA THR A 346 8.51 5.08 -29.42
C THR A 346 7.27 5.68 -28.72
N LEU A 347 7.36 5.98 -27.43
CA LEU A 347 6.34 6.65 -26.62
C LEU A 347 6.72 8.09 -26.22
N ASP A 348 7.79 8.67 -26.79
CA ASP A 348 8.36 9.98 -26.42
C ASP A 348 8.68 10.13 -24.92
N ARG A 349 8.90 9.00 -24.23
CA ARG A 349 9.04 8.91 -22.77
C ARG A 349 10.46 8.56 -22.31
N TYR A 350 11.34 8.13 -23.21
CA TYR A 350 12.71 7.74 -22.85
C TYR A 350 13.47 8.87 -22.16
N GLU A 351 13.54 10.06 -22.74
CA GLU A 351 14.24 11.21 -22.14
C GLU A 351 13.71 11.61 -20.75
N THR A 352 12.40 11.47 -20.52
CA THR A 352 11.73 11.77 -19.23
C THR A 352 12.05 10.76 -18.14
N TYR A 353 12.24 9.47 -18.49
CA TYR A 353 12.35 8.37 -17.52
C TYR A 353 13.71 7.68 -17.44
N LYS A 354 14.61 7.88 -18.40
CA LYS A 354 15.90 7.18 -18.46
C LYS A 354 16.76 7.35 -17.21
N ASP A 355 16.68 8.51 -16.55
CA ASP A 355 17.42 8.82 -15.32
C ASP A 355 16.61 8.56 -14.04
N ARG A 356 15.31 8.22 -14.18
CA ARG A 356 14.41 7.86 -13.06
C ARG A 356 14.34 6.36 -12.80
N ILE A 357 14.58 5.55 -13.83
CA ILE A 357 14.56 4.09 -13.78
C ILE A 357 15.97 3.58 -13.45
N HIS A 358 16.12 3.02 -12.25
CA HIS A 358 17.40 2.53 -11.70
C HIS A 358 17.50 1.01 -11.79
N MET A 359 18.70 0.46 -12.00
CA MET A 359 18.93 -0.99 -12.00
C MET A 359 19.34 -1.42 -10.60
N ILE A 360 18.44 -2.12 -9.89
CA ILE A 360 18.56 -2.38 -8.45
C ILE A 360 19.23 -3.73 -8.15
N GLY A 361 19.06 -4.72 -9.02
CA GLY A 361 19.67 -6.02 -8.83
C GLY A 361 19.24 -7.05 -9.87
N MET A 362 19.87 -8.22 -9.79
CA MET A 362 19.46 -9.40 -10.55
C MET A 362 19.45 -10.63 -9.66
N VAL A 363 18.51 -11.53 -9.90
CA VAL A 363 18.40 -12.82 -9.22
C VAL A 363 18.31 -13.92 -10.28
N PRO A 364 19.30 -14.83 -10.34
CA PRO A 364 19.35 -15.84 -11.39
C PRO A 364 18.29 -16.92 -11.20
N HIS A 365 17.98 -17.67 -12.26
CA HIS A 365 17.25 -18.92 -12.09
C HIS A 365 18.09 -19.92 -11.28
N HIS A 366 17.64 -20.28 -10.08
CA HIS A 366 18.41 -21.15 -9.19
C HIS A 366 17.56 -22.20 -8.48
N LYS A 367 18.04 -23.45 -8.43
CA LYS A 367 17.28 -24.60 -7.89
C LYS A 367 16.96 -24.44 -6.39
N ILE A 368 17.83 -23.77 -5.63
CA ILE A 368 17.61 -23.54 -4.19
C ILE A 368 16.35 -22.70 -3.95
N ILE A 369 16.06 -21.70 -4.79
CA ILE A 369 14.84 -20.87 -4.69
C ILE A 369 13.58 -21.75 -4.76
N ASN A 370 13.55 -22.73 -5.66
CA ASN A 370 12.44 -23.67 -5.78
C ASN A 370 12.36 -24.61 -4.56
N ILE A 371 13.50 -25.05 -4.03
CA ILE A 371 13.56 -25.93 -2.84
C ILE A 371 13.06 -25.19 -1.59
N THR A 372 13.43 -23.92 -1.40
CA THR A 372 13.05 -23.13 -0.22
C THR A 372 11.59 -22.71 -0.30
N ASN A 373 11.11 -22.27 -1.46
CA ASN A 373 9.68 -22.00 -1.70
C ASN A 373 8.82 -23.24 -1.39
N ASN A 374 9.23 -24.43 -1.85
CA ASN A 374 8.51 -25.69 -1.57
C ASN A 374 8.60 -26.17 -0.12
N ARG A 375 9.46 -25.57 0.70
CA ARG A 375 9.69 -25.92 2.11
C ARG A 375 9.15 -24.88 3.10
N GLY A 376 8.40 -23.87 2.63
CA GLY A 376 7.93 -22.80 3.51
C GLY A 376 9.09 -22.07 4.17
N THR A 377 10.06 -21.58 3.38
CA THR A 377 11.21 -20.86 3.94
C THR A 377 11.92 -19.98 2.91
N LEU A 378 12.71 -19.02 3.40
CA LEU A 378 13.55 -18.14 2.58
C LEU A 378 14.86 -18.82 2.15
N PHE A 379 15.56 -18.26 1.16
CA PHE A 379 16.87 -18.77 0.70
C PHE A 379 18.07 -18.03 1.28
N TYR A 380 17.83 -16.93 1.99
CA TYR A 380 18.79 -16.10 2.74
C TYR A 380 20.26 -16.17 2.26
N ASP A 381 21.29 -16.45 3.06
CA ASP A 381 21.55 -17.34 4.23
C ASP A 381 21.73 -18.85 3.94
N LYS A 382 21.07 -19.40 2.92
CA LYS A 382 21.20 -20.82 2.50
C LYS A 382 22.06 -21.01 1.26
N ASP A 383 22.29 -19.94 0.50
CA ASP A 383 23.21 -19.91 -0.63
C ASP A 383 23.89 -18.54 -0.72
N SER A 384 25.20 -18.49 -0.51
CA SER A 384 25.95 -17.24 -0.46
C SER A 384 25.91 -16.42 -1.76
N ALA A 385 25.73 -17.06 -2.93
CA ALA A 385 25.63 -16.34 -4.18
C ALA A 385 24.27 -15.64 -4.30
N LEU A 386 23.19 -16.32 -3.93
CA LEU A 386 21.86 -15.71 -3.81
C LEU A 386 21.82 -14.65 -2.70
N SER A 387 22.45 -14.87 -1.55
CA SER A 387 22.55 -13.85 -0.48
C SER A 387 23.17 -12.57 -1.01
N ASN A 388 24.27 -12.67 -1.77
CA ASN A 388 24.95 -11.51 -2.33
C ASN A 388 24.11 -10.77 -3.39
N CYS A 389 23.28 -11.47 -4.16
CA CYS A 389 22.30 -10.84 -5.07
C CYS A 389 21.27 -9.99 -4.30
N ILE A 390 20.77 -10.48 -3.16
CA ILE A 390 19.78 -9.73 -2.37
C ILE A 390 20.44 -8.67 -1.47
N ASN A 391 21.68 -8.89 -1.02
CA ASN A 391 22.48 -7.85 -0.35
C ASN A 391 22.66 -6.62 -1.25
N LEU A 392 22.93 -6.80 -2.54
CA LEU A 392 22.99 -5.69 -3.50
C LEU A 392 21.66 -4.92 -3.57
N ILE A 393 20.52 -5.63 -3.57
CA ILE A 393 19.18 -5.00 -3.56
C ILE A 393 18.97 -4.20 -2.25
N ALA A 394 19.34 -4.77 -1.11
CA ALA A 394 19.26 -4.10 0.20
C ALA A 394 20.18 -2.88 0.30
N GLU A 395 21.44 -2.99 -0.15
CA GLU A 395 22.41 -1.88 -0.25
C GLU A 395 21.85 -0.74 -1.09
N ASN A 396 21.17 -1.04 -2.21
CA ASN A 396 20.59 -0.05 -3.10
C ASN A 396 19.34 0.62 -2.51
N ILE A 397 18.49 -0.11 -1.78
CA ILE A 397 17.38 0.46 -1.00
C ILE A 397 17.91 1.39 0.11
N ILE A 398 18.89 0.94 0.89
CA ILE A 398 19.49 1.71 2.00
C ILE A 398 20.20 2.96 1.50
N SER A 399 20.91 2.86 0.37
CA SER A 399 21.58 4.00 -0.27
C SER A 399 20.67 4.82 -1.19
N GLU A 400 19.35 4.59 -1.15
CA GLU A 400 18.35 5.40 -1.83
C GLU A 400 18.54 5.49 -3.37
N ASN A 401 19.11 4.43 -3.95
CA ASN A 401 19.58 4.26 -5.33
C ASN A 401 20.77 5.13 -5.76
N LYS A 402 21.43 5.84 -4.84
CA LYS A 402 22.51 6.81 -5.13
C LYS A 402 23.68 6.25 -5.96
N PHE A 403 23.91 4.93 -5.91
CA PHE A 403 24.99 4.24 -6.62
C PHE A 403 24.50 3.29 -7.72
N CYS A 404 23.20 3.24 -7.99
CA CYS A 404 22.64 2.41 -9.05
C CYS A 404 22.85 3.08 -10.42
N PRO A 405 23.25 2.33 -11.47
CA PRO A 405 23.16 2.81 -12.83
C PRO A 405 21.69 2.95 -13.23
N THR A 406 21.41 3.96 -14.02
CA THR A 406 20.10 4.31 -14.58
C THR A 406 19.90 3.65 -15.95
N LEU A 407 18.69 3.69 -16.51
CA LEU A 407 18.43 3.21 -17.87
C LEU A 407 19.22 3.97 -18.96
N SER A 408 19.61 5.22 -18.69
CA SER A 408 20.54 6.00 -19.53
C SER A 408 21.99 5.47 -19.55
N SER A 409 22.38 4.62 -18.59
CA SER A 409 23.71 4.01 -18.54
C SER A 409 23.89 2.94 -19.63
N SER A 410 25.14 2.65 -20.02
CA SER A 410 25.40 1.63 -21.04
C SER A 410 25.09 0.22 -20.54
N ASN A 411 24.77 -0.71 -21.45
CA ASN A 411 24.55 -2.11 -21.08
C ASN A 411 25.77 -2.75 -20.40
N SER A 412 26.99 -2.34 -20.78
CA SER A 412 28.23 -2.77 -20.13
C SER A 412 28.30 -2.32 -18.67
N ASP A 413 27.98 -1.07 -18.38
CA ASP A 413 28.06 -0.52 -17.02
C ASP A 413 26.99 -1.16 -16.11
N ILE A 414 25.77 -1.31 -16.63
CA ILE A 414 24.68 -1.99 -15.93
C ILE A 414 25.04 -3.45 -15.63
N LEU A 415 25.55 -4.20 -16.61
CA LEU A 415 25.97 -5.59 -16.38
C LEU A 415 27.14 -5.70 -15.40
N GLN A 416 28.13 -4.81 -15.49
CA GLN A 416 29.27 -4.79 -14.56
C GLN A 416 28.81 -4.49 -13.12
N PHE A 417 27.87 -3.57 -12.95
CA PHE A 417 27.25 -3.27 -11.66
C PHE A 417 26.50 -4.48 -11.09
N LEU A 418 25.58 -5.07 -11.86
CA LEU A 418 24.77 -6.22 -11.43
C LEU A 418 25.63 -7.45 -11.07
N GLN A 419 26.81 -7.60 -11.70
CA GLN A 419 27.76 -8.68 -11.43
C GLN A 419 28.75 -8.38 -10.28
N LYS A 420 28.87 -7.12 -9.83
CA LYS A 420 29.92 -6.66 -8.89
C LYS A 420 29.95 -7.41 -7.56
N ASN A 421 28.77 -7.76 -7.03
CA ASN A 421 28.60 -8.54 -5.80
C ASN A 421 28.43 -10.07 -6.08
N GLY A 422 28.23 -10.47 -7.33
CA GLY A 422 28.05 -11.86 -7.78
C GLY A 422 29.32 -12.73 -7.80
N LYS A 423 30.26 -12.50 -6.87
CA LYS A 423 31.58 -13.18 -6.83
C LYS A 423 31.53 -14.68 -6.48
N GLY A 424 30.35 -15.25 -6.26
CA GLY A 424 30.15 -16.69 -6.06
C GLY A 424 29.94 -17.43 -7.38
N ASN A 425 30.99 -18.07 -7.91
CA ASN A 425 30.98 -19.18 -8.90
C ASN A 425 30.18 -19.06 -10.22
N TRP A 426 29.50 -17.95 -10.54
CA TRP A 426 28.65 -17.86 -11.75
C TRP A 426 29.46 -18.04 -13.04
N LEU A 427 30.66 -17.45 -13.12
CA LEU A 427 31.63 -17.66 -14.21
C LEU A 427 32.16 -19.11 -14.30
N GLY A 428 32.13 -19.88 -13.21
CA GLY A 428 32.55 -21.28 -13.18
C GLY A 428 31.54 -22.22 -13.83
N SER A 429 30.24 -21.92 -13.69
CA SER A 429 29.16 -22.64 -14.39
C SER A 429 29.31 -22.53 -15.91
N PHE A 430 29.52 -21.32 -16.41
CA PHE A 430 29.64 -21.06 -17.85
C PHE A 430 30.84 -21.77 -18.50
N LYS A 431 31.98 -21.87 -17.81
CA LYS A 431 33.14 -22.60 -18.35
C LYS A 431 32.90 -24.10 -18.49
N ARG A 432 32.13 -24.74 -17.58
CA ARG A 432 31.90 -26.20 -17.64
C ARG A 432 31.06 -26.64 -18.83
N ILE A 433 30.07 -25.84 -19.23
CA ILE A 433 29.20 -26.14 -20.38
C ILE A 433 29.99 -25.97 -21.71
N ALA A 434 30.90 -25.00 -21.78
CA ALA A 434 31.79 -24.83 -22.93
C ALA A 434 32.83 -25.96 -23.06
N SER A 435 33.33 -26.51 -21.96
CA SER A 435 34.30 -27.62 -21.96
C SER A 435 33.72 -29.02 -22.20
N SER A 436 32.39 -29.16 -22.30
CA SER A 436 31.71 -30.43 -22.62
C SER A 436 31.26 -30.52 -24.08
N LEU A 437 31.68 -29.57 -24.94
CA LEU A 437 31.35 -29.48 -26.37
C LEU A 437 32.60 -29.23 -27.23
N SER A 438 33.77 -29.67 -26.75
CA SER A 438 35.08 -29.63 -27.43
C SER A 438 35.69 -31.02 -27.48
#